data_AF-S0FX59-F1
#
_entry.id   AF-S0FX59-F1
#
_cell.length_a   1.000
_cell.length_b   1.000
_cell.length_c   1.000
_cell.angle_alpha   90.00
_cell.angle_beta   90.00
_cell.angle_gamma   90.00
#
_symmetry.space_group_name_H-M   'P 1'
#
loop_
_entity.id
_entity.type
_entity.pdbx_description
1 polymer ?
#
loop_
_entity_poly.entity_id
_entity_poly.type
_entity_poly.pdbx_seq_one_letter_code
_entity_poly.pdbx_strand_id
1 'polypeptide(L)' 'MKFRAVIKETQGWWIGWLVDLPGVNAQERTRDALLESLKIGAKEMLETDIPFDPGFSMEQLDIPEPEWA' A
#
# COMPACT_ATOMS: atom_id res chain seq x y z
N MET A 1 -2.43 -10.88 12.36
CA MET A 1 -1.92 -11.30 11.04
C MET A 1 -0.47 -10.86 10.88
N LYS A 2 0.30 -11.44 9.96
CA LYS A 2 1.69 -11.01 9.68
C LYS A 2 1.81 -10.66 8.20
N PHE A 3 2.37 -9.48 7.91
CA PHE A 3 2.65 -8.99 6.57
C PHE A 3 4.15 -8.81 6.40
N ARG A 4 4.66 -9.05 5.19
CA ARG A 4 6.03 -8.81 4.80
C ARG A 4 6.15 -7.41 4.22
N ALA A 5 7.18 -6.68 4.65
CA ALA A 5 7.50 -5.37 4.13
C ALA A 5 8.89 -5.39 3.46
N VAL A 6 9.00 -4.78 2.29
CA VAL A 6 10.29 -4.38 1.73
C VAL A 6 10.52 -2.94 2.16
N ILE A 7 11.67 -2.65 2.78
CA ILE A 7 12.01 -1.32 3.28
C ILE A 7 13.42 -0.92 2.86
N LYS A 8 13.63 0.37 2.64
CA LYS A 8 14.93 0.95 2.26
C LYS A 8 15.12 2.29 2.96
N GLU A 9 16.33 2.52 3.48
CA GLU A 9 16.76 3.86 3.87
C GLU A 9 17.44 4.57 2.69
N THR A 10 17.06 5.83 2.43
CA THR A 10 17.65 6.67 1.40
C THR A 10 17.58 8.13 1.81
N GLN A 11 18.72 8.83 1.78
CA GLN A 11 18.81 10.28 2.05
C GLN A 11 18.14 10.71 3.37
N GLY A 12 18.30 9.92 4.44
CA GLY A 12 17.70 10.19 5.75
C GLY A 12 16.18 9.99 5.81
N TRP A 13 15.64 9.15 4.92
CA TRP A 13 14.26 8.69 4.90
C TRP A 13 14.19 7.18 4.83
N TRP A 14 13.21 6.59 5.50
CA TRP A 14 12.81 5.20 5.37
C TRP A 14 11.59 5.13 4.47
N ILE A 15 11.62 4.30 3.44
CA ILE A 15 10.51 4.05 2.51
C ILE A 15 10.18 2.56 2.55
N GLY A 16 8.90 2.20 2.53
CA GLY A 16 8.48 0.81 2.57
C GLY A 16 7.16 0.51 1.89
N TRP A 17 7.00 -0.77 1.51
CA TRP A 17 5.82 -1.33 0.85
C TRP A 17 5.45 -2.67 1.49
N LEU A 18 4.16 -2.93 1.68
CA LEU A 18 3.69 -4.26 2.03
C LEU A 18 3.57 -5.14 0.80
N VAL A 19 4.25 -6.29 0.82
CA VAL A 19 4.24 -7.27 -0.29
C VAL A 19 2.92 -8.02 -0.33
N ASP A 20 2.39 -8.38 0.84
CA ASP A 20 1.16 -9.17 0.96
C ASP A 20 -0.11 -8.30 0.88
N LEU A 21 0.04 -6.97 0.82
CA LEU A 21 -1.06 -6.01 0.64
C LEU A 21 -0.62 -4.88 -0.29
N PRO A 22 -0.55 -5.15 -1.61
CA PRO A 22 -0.13 -4.16 -2.61
C PRO A 22 -0.97 -2.89 -2.53
N GLY A 23 -0.31 -1.74 -2.70
CA GLY A 23 -0.93 -0.42 -2.55
C GLY A 23 -0.67 0.22 -1.19
N VAL A 24 -0.43 -0.56 -0.12
CA VAL A 24 -0.02 -0.01 1.19
C VAL A 24 1.48 0.27 1.19
N ASN A 25 1.82 1.56 1.33
CA ASN A 25 3.18 2.07 1.36
C ASN A 25 3.28 3.26 2.30
N ALA A 26 4.48 3.55 2.80
CA ALA A 26 4.73 4.69 3.67
C ALA A 26 6.17 5.18 3.53
N GLN A 27 6.41 6.42 3.97
CA GLN A 27 7.73 7.03 4.04
C GLN A 27 7.86 7.86 5.32
N GLU A 28 8.92 7.63 6.09
CA GLU A 28 9.11 8.25 7.41
C GLU A 28 10.57 8.57 7.71
N ARG A 29 10.80 9.41 8.73
CA ARG A 29 12.16 9.79 9.16
C ARG A 29 12.90 8.72 9.94
N THR A 30 12.19 7.80 10.58
CA THR A 30 12.78 6.70 11.33
C THR A 30 12.18 5.38 10.91
N ARG A 31 12.93 4.31 11.12
CA ARG A 31 12.47 2.95 10.82
C ARG A 31 11.22 2.58 11.61
N ASP A 32 11.15 2.95 12.89
CA ASP A 32 10.01 2.60 13.74
C ASP A 32 8.75 3.35 13.34
N ALA A 33 8.88 4.64 12.98
CA ALA A 33 7.77 5.40 12.41
C ALA A 33 7.30 4.75 11.10
N LEU A 34 8.22 4.35 10.21
CA LEU A 34 7.85 3.67 8.96
C LEU A 34 7.03 2.40 9.26
N LEU A 35 7.48 1.57 10.20
CA LEU A 35 6.77 0.35 10.56
C LEU A 35 5.39 0.63 11.16
N GLU A 36 5.23 1.72 11.91
CA GLU A 36 3.94 2.10 12.45
C GLU A 36 2.98 2.61 11.37
N SER A 37 3.45 3.49 10.49
CA SER A 37 2.67 3.99 9.36
C SER A 37 2.24 2.85 8.43
N LEU A 38 3.09 1.85 8.18
CA LEU A 38 2.72 0.66 7.40
C LEU A 38 1.62 -0.18 8.08
N LYS A 39 1.64 -0.31 9.41
CA LYS A 39 0.57 -1.03 10.14
C LYS A 39 -0.74 -0.26 10.09
N ILE A 40 -0.70 1.05 10.27
CA ILE A 40 -1.88 1.92 10.21
C ILE A 40 -2.50 1.82 8.81
N GLY A 41 -1.71 2.02 7.76
CA GLY A 41 -2.20 1.91 6.38
C GLY A 41 -2.74 0.50 6.05
N ALA A 42 -2.13 -0.56 6.58
CA ALA A 42 -2.66 -1.91 6.43
C ALA A 42 -4.01 -2.10 7.12
N LYS A 43 -4.14 -1.58 8.34
CA LYS A 43 -5.39 -1.63 9.09
C LYS A 43 -6.49 -0.89 8.35
N GLU A 44 -6.23 0.34 7.92
CA GLU A 44 -7.18 1.16 7.15
C GLU A 44 -7.61 0.44 5.87
N MET A 45 -6.67 -0.10 5.09
CA MET A 45 -6.97 -0.83 3.86
C MET A 45 -7.83 -2.08 4.10
N LEU A 46 -7.62 -2.80 5.20
CA LEU A 46 -8.38 -4.01 5.55
C LEU A 46 -9.76 -3.70 6.15
N GLU A 47 -9.93 -2.53 6.75
CA GLU A 47 -11.20 -2.07 7.32
C GLU A 47 -12.04 -1.27 6.32
N THR A 48 -11.45 -0.83 5.19
CA THR A 48 -12.13 -0.02 4.18
C THR A 48 -13.03 -0.90 3.31
N ASP A 49 -14.35 -0.69 3.41
CA ASP A 49 -15.31 -1.18 2.45
C ASP A 49 -15.33 -0.28 1.20
N ILE A 50 -15.41 -0.89 0.02
CA ILE A 50 -15.63 -0.13 -1.22
C ILE A 50 -17.14 0.14 -1.35
N PRO A 51 -17.59 1.40 -1.40
CA PRO A 51 -19.01 1.71 -1.54
C PRO A 51 -19.51 1.19 -2.89
N PHE A 52 -20.66 0.53 -2.87
CA PHE A 52 -21.31 0.00 -4.06
C PHE A 52 -22.84 0.14 -3.93
N ASP A 53 -23.29 1.38 -4.04
CA ASP A 53 -24.70 1.79 -3.95
C ASP A 53 -25.34 1.98 -5.35
N PRO A 54 -26.67 2.21 -5.45
CA PRO A 54 -27.29 2.55 -6.73
C PRO A 54 -26.62 3.76 -7.41
N GLY A 55 -26.16 3.57 -8.65
CA GLY A 55 -25.46 4.58 -9.44
C GLY A 55 -23.96 4.28 -9.63
N PHE A 56 -23.40 3.34 -8.90
CA PHE A 56 -22.05 2.82 -9.16
C PHE A 56 -22.10 1.75 -10.28
N SER A 57 -21.09 1.75 -11.17
CA SER A 57 -20.83 0.65 -12.11
C SER A 57 -19.47 0.01 -11.83
N MET A 58 -19.34 -1.28 -12.15
CA MET A 58 -18.09 -2.02 -12.06
C MET A 58 -17.62 -2.30 -13.48
N GLU A 59 -16.43 -1.82 -13.82
CA GLU A 59 -15.85 -1.94 -15.16
C GLU A 59 -14.54 -2.72 -15.10
N GLN A 60 -14.31 -3.56 -16.11
CA GLN A 60 -13.01 -4.20 -16.32
C GLN A 60 -12.19 -3.34 -17.28
N LEU A 61 -10.94 -3.04 -16.89
CA LEU A 61 -10.00 -2.27 -17.70
C LEU A 61 -8.84 -3.16 -18.16
N ASP A 62 -8.57 -3.16 -19.46
CA ASP A 62 -7.38 -3.79 -20.02
C ASP A 62 -6.19 -2.85 -19.85
N ILE A 63 -5.23 -3.24 -19.00
CA ILE A 63 -4.00 -2.48 -18.79
C ILE A 63 -2.93 -3.04 -19.73
N PRO A 64 -2.34 -2.23 -20.63
CA PRO A 64 -1.24 -2.69 -21.48
C PRO A 64 -0.03 -3.07 -20.61
N GLU A 65 0.77 -4.02 -21.10
CA GLU A 65 2.02 -4.36 -20.42
C GLU A 65 2.90 -3.11 -20.28
N PRO A 66 3.54 -2.92 -19.12
CA PRO A 66 4.40 -1.76 -18.93
C PRO A 66 5.61 -1.82 -19.87
N GLU A 67 6.06 -0.67 -20.38
CA GLU A 67 7.20 -0.58 -21.30
C GLU A 67 8.53 -1.11 -20.74
N TRP A 68 8.58 -1.34 -19.43
CA TRP A 68 9.74 -1.84 -18.69
C TRP A 68 9.64 -3.32 -18.30
N ALA A 69 8.58 -4.03 -18.71
CA ALA A 69 8.42 -5.48 -18.51
C ALA A 69 9.47 -6.30 -19.28
#